data_AF-A0A9D6YTK6-F1
#
_entry.id   AF-A0A9D6YTK6-F1
#
_cell.length_a   1.000
_cell.length_b   1.000
_cell.length_c   1.000
_cell.angle_alpha   90.00
_cell.angle_beta   90.00
_cell.angle_gamma   90.00
#
_symmetry.space_group_name_H-M   'P 1'
#
loop_
_entity.id
_entity.type
_entity.pdbx_description
1 polymer ?
#
loop_
_entity_poly.entity_id
_entity_poly.type
_entity_poly.pdbx_seq_one_letter_code
_entity_poly.pdbx_strand_id
1 'polypeptide(L)'
;TTSRVHTAVKINPNYRRGQAVYVTDASRAVGVAQALVSDKTRPDYVAQTRLEYERLAEAHARAQADKLRVPLAQARANAYKIDWAAYEPPKPSFSGARAFASYDVGELVPYIDWTPFFQTWEFKGRYPSLLDDPERGEAARTLYDDARAMLKRIVEERWFTPKAVIGFWPANSIGDDIALYNGESRNERIATLHTLRQQLQKRDGKANLALADFIAPKQTGRKDYIGGFAVSIHGADELAKQYERKHDDYRAIMVKALADRIAEAFAERMHERVRKEFWGYAREEDFAPDALAGEPYAGIRPAPGYPAQPDHTEKATIFDLLNVEKRTGVKLTESYAMTPAASVSGLYLAHPSAHYFGVAKIERDQIEDYARRKGMEAREVERWLAPILNYAPVAAEAAE
;
A
#
# COMPACT_ATOMS: atom_id res chain seq x y z
N THR A 1 -5.97 -3.20 8.25
CA THR A 1 -6.95 -4.20 7.77
C THR A 1 -7.26 -5.19 8.88
N THR A 2 -8.54 -5.56 9.06
CA THR A 2 -8.99 -6.58 10.02
C THR A 2 -9.16 -7.93 9.32
N SER A 3 -8.99 -9.04 10.05
CA SER A 3 -9.30 -10.39 9.55
C SER A 3 -9.72 -11.32 10.68
N ARG A 4 -10.35 -12.43 10.33
CA ARG A 4 -10.74 -13.48 11.29
C ARG A 4 -9.53 -14.02 12.05
N VAL A 5 -8.45 -14.33 11.32
CA VAL A 5 -7.17 -14.79 11.90
C VAL A 5 -6.54 -13.74 12.79
N HIS A 6 -6.46 -12.48 12.34
CA HIS A 6 -5.91 -11.39 13.15
C HIS A 6 -6.69 -11.20 14.45
N THR A 7 -8.02 -11.24 14.37
CA THR A 7 -8.89 -11.11 15.54
C THR A 7 -8.68 -12.26 16.52
N ALA A 8 -8.68 -13.51 16.04
CA ALA A 8 -8.44 -14.68 16.86
C ALA A 8 -7.06 -14.68 17.55
N VAL A 9 -6.01 -14.26 16.85
CA VAL A 9 -4.62 -14.35 17.32
C VAL A 9 -4.18 -13.13 18.13
N LYS A 10 -4.68 -11.92 17.83
CA LYS A 10 -4.16 -10.65 18.39
C LYS A 10 -5.18 -9.84 19.18
N ILE A 11 -6.48 -9.96 18.91
CA ILE A 11 -7.50 -9.14 19.58
C ILE A 11 -8.21 -9.95 20.68
N ASN A 12 -8.80 -11.08 20.32
CA ASN A 12 -9.58 -11.94 21.22
C ASN A 12 -8.83 -12.33 22.50
N PRO A 13 -7.53 -12.72 22.48
CA PRO A 13 -6.82 -13.11 23.69
C PRO A 13 -6.67 -11.98 24.72
N ASN A 14 -6.79 -10.72 24.28
CA ASN A 14 -6.59 -9.53 25.12
C ASN A 14 -7.89 -8.98 25.72
N TYR A 15 -9.07 -9.54 25.38
CA TYR A 15 -10.36 -9.08 25.90
C TYR A 15 -11.09 -10.19 26.67
N ARG A 16 -10.82 -10.28 27.98
CA ARG A 16 -11.40 -11.32 28.85
C ARG A 16 -12.82 -11.01 29.36
N ARG A 17 -13.20 -9.72 29.44
CA ARG A 17 -14.50 -9.27 29.98
C ARG A 17 -15.69 -9.62 29.06
N GLY A 18 -15.45 -10.01 27.82
CA GLY A 18 -16.51 -10.32 26.87
C GLY A 18 -16.01 -11.16 25.69
N GLN A 19 -16.56 -10.89 24.51
CA GLN A 19 -16.18 -11.57 23.27
C GLN A 19 -15.85 -10.56 22.18
N ALA A 20 -14.66 -10.67 21.60
CA ALA A 20 -14.33 -9.96 20.35
C ALA A 20 -14.86 -10.80 19.17
N VAL A 21 -15.55 -10.18 18.23
CA VAL A 21 -16.10 -10.86 17.06
C VAL A 21 -15.68 -10.13 15.79
N TYR A 22 -15.02 -10.86 14.90
CA TYR A 22 -14.77 -10.42 13.54
C TYR A 22 -15.98 -10.71 12.65
N VAL A 23 -16.41 -9.70 11.89
CA VAL A 23 -17.45 -9.82 10.88
C VAL A 23 -16.86 -9.40 9.53
N THR A 24 -17.21 -10.13 8.47
CA THR A 24 -16.64 -9.92 7.12
C THR A 24 -17.22 -8.73 6.40
N ASP A 25 -18.51 -8.43 6.60
CA ASP A 25 -19.29 -7.47 5.84
C ASP A 25 -20.50 -6.99 6.65
N ALA A 26 -21.16 -5.92 6.18
CA ALA A 26 -22.29 -5.31 6.87
C ALA A 26 -23.52 -6.23 6.96
N SER A 27 -23.76 -7.08 5.95
CA SER A 27 -24.90 -8.01 5.92
C SER A 27 -24.81 -9.02 7.08
N ARG A 28 -23.64 -9.61 7.29
CA ARG A 28 -23.42 -10.55 8.39
C ARG A 28 -23.40 -9.87 9.76
N ALA A 29 -23.09 -8.57 9.83
CA ALA A 29 -23.04 -7.85 11.10
C ALA A 29 -24.39 -7.81 11.81
N VAL A 30 -25.49 -7.72 11.06
CA VAL A 30 -26.86 -7.71 11.62
C VAL A 30 -27.15 -9.01 12.38
N GLY A 31 -26.90 -10.16 11.76
CA GLY A 31 -27.14 -11.46 12.40
C GLY A 31 -26.26 -11.68 13.62
N VAL A 32 -25.00 -11.24 13.58
CA VAL A 32 -24.09 -11.29 14.73
C VAL A 32 -24.58 -10.40 15.87
N ALA A 33 -24.99 -9.16 15.57
CA ALA A 33 -25.52 -8.24 16.58
C ALA A 33 -26.78 -8.80 17.24
N GLN A 34 -27.71 -9.36 16.45
CA GLN A 34 -28.92 -10.01 16.97
C GLN A 34 -28.57 -11.19 17.90
N ALA A 35 -27.62 -12.04 17.49
CA ALA A 35 -27.19 -13.17 18.30
C ALA A 35 -26.58 -12.74 19.64
N LEU A 36 -25.84 -11.62 19.66
CA LEU A 36 -25.15 -11.09 20.85
C LEU A 36 -26.06 -10.33 21.82
N VAL A 37 -27.15 -9.72 21.34
CA VAL A 37 -28.11 -8.98 22.18
C VAL A 37 -29.13 -9.92 22.82
N SER A 38 -29.45 -11.04 22.18
CA SER A 38 -30.43 -12.00 22.69
C SER A 38 -29.86 -12.88 23.81
N ASP A 39 -30.47 -12.81 25.00
CA ASP A 39 -30.09 -13.61 26.17
C ASP A 39 -30.15 -15.13 25.93
N LYS A 40 -30.96 -15.56 24.95
CA LYS A 40 -31.11 -16.98 24.58
C LYS A 40 -29.95 -17.47 23.71
N THR A 41 -29.50 -16.67 22.75
CA THR A 41 -28.50 -17.11 21.74
C THR A 41 -27.08 -16.70 22.11
N ARG A 42 -26.94 -15.64 22.91
CA ARG A 42 -25.63 -15.07 23.27
C ARG A 42 -24.68 -16.08 23.94
N PRO A 43 -25.09 -16.89 24.93
CA PRO A 43 -24.17 -17.81 25.61
C PRO A 43 -23.52 -18.79 24.63
N ASP A 44 -24.33 -19.45 23.80
CA ASP A 44 -23.87 -20.44 22.83
C ASP A 44 -23.02 -19.80 21.73
N TYR A 45 -23.44 -18.64 21.21
CA TYR A 45 -22.70 -17.93 20.16
C TYR A 45 -21.29 -17.54 20.63
N VAL A 46 -21.18 -17.01 21.86
CA VAL A 46 -19.89 -16.66 22.46
C VAL A 46 -19.03 -17.89 22.67
N ALA A 47 -19.58 -18.98 23.22
CA ALA A 47 -18.84 -20.22 23.44
C ALA A 47 -18.29 -20.81 22.14
N GLN A 48 -19.11 -20.86 21.08
CA GLN A 48 -18.69 -21.32 19.75
C GLN A 48 -17.60 -20.44 19.15
N THR A 49 -17.75 -19.11 19.24
CA THR A 49 -16.75 -18.16 18.71
C THR A 49 -15.40 -18.33 19.42
N ARG A 50 -15.39 -18.53 20.74
CA ARG A 50 -14.15 -18.75 21.50
C ARG A 50 -13.42 -20.01 21.04
N LEU A 51 -14.14 -21.13 20.99
CA LEU A 51 -13.58 -22.41 20.55
C LEU A 51 -13.03 -22.33 19.13
N GLU A 52 -13.76 -21.64 18.24
CA GLU A 52 -13.35 -21.42 16.87
C GLU A 52 -12.05 -20.60 16.80
N TYR A 53 -11.94 -19.53 17.57
CA TYR A 53 -10.76 -18.66 17.59
C TYR A 53 -9.56 -19.33 18.24
N GLU A 54 -9.74 -20.15 19.28
CA GLU A 54 -8.69 -20.98 19.85
C GLU A 54 -8.11 -21.94 18.80
N ARG A 55 -8.97 -22.71 18.12
CA ARG A 55 -8.56 -23.62 17.05
C ARG A 55 -7.83 -22.90 15.92
N LEU A 56 -8.34 -21.73 15.52
CA LEU A 56 -7.73 -20.93 14.45
C LEU A 56 -6.36 -20.38 14.87
N ALA A 57 -6.21 -19.95 16.12
CA ALA A 57 -4.95 -19.46 16.65
C ALA A 57 -3.90 -20.58 16.73
N GLU A 58 -4.28 -21.77 17.22
CA GLU A 58 -3.41 -22.95 17.26
C GLU A 58 -2.98 -23.41 15.86
N ALA A 59 -3.93 -23.50 14.91
CA ALA A 59 -3.63 -23.86 13.54
C ALA A 59 -2.68 -22.84 12.88
N HIS A 60 -2.91 -21.55 13.09
CA HIS A 60 -2.03 -20.50 12.60
C HIS A 60 -0.63 -20.59 13.22
N ALA A 61 -0.53 -20.80 14.53
CA ALA A 61 0.76 -20.93 15.22
C ALA A 61 1.59 -22.11 14.67
N ARG A 62 0.96 -23.30 14.52
CA ARG A 62 1.60 -24.48 13.91
C ARG A 62 2.09 -24.19 12.50
N ALA A 63 1.22 -23.64 11.64
CA ALA A 63 1.56 -23.35 10.25
C ALA A 63 2.69 -22.29 10.09
N GLN A 64 2.90 -21.41 11.08
CA GLN A 64 4.03 -20.48 11.07
C GLN A 64 5.32 -21.10 11.63
N ALA A 65 5.21 -22.02 12.58
CA ALA A 65 6.34 -22.75 13.15
C ALA A 65 6.97 -23.72 12.13
N ASP A 66 6.14 -24.34 11.28
CA ASP A 66 6.61 -25.26 10.22
C ASP A 66 7.42 -24.55 9.11
N LYS A 67 7.36 -23.21 9.06
CA LYS A 67 8.09 -22.42 8.06
C LYS A 67 9.50 -22.11 8.55
N LEU A 68 10.47 -22.75 7.91
CA LEU A 68 11.89 -22.46 8.12
C LEU A 68 12.23 -21.03 7.67
N ARG A 69 12.85 -20.28 8.57
CA ARG A 69 13.41 -18.94 8.32
C ARG A 69 14.91 -18.96 8.57
N VAL A 70 15.61 -18.09 7.86
CA VAL A 70 17.06 -17.98 7.92
C VAL A 70 17.47 -16.69 8.65
N PRO A 71 18.61 -16.68 9.34
CA PRO A 71 19.18 -15.45 9.90
C PRO A 71 19.35 -14.37 8.82
N LEU A 72 19.24 -13.10 9.20
CA LEU A 72 19.33 -11.96 8.30
C LEU A 72 20.61 -11.98 7.45
N ALA A 73 21.74 -12.34 8.05
CA ALA A 73 23.01 -12.46 7.33
C ALA A 73 22.94 -13.49 6.19
N GLN A 74 22.29 -14.63 6.40
CA GLN A 74 22.07 -15.64 5.38
C GLN A 74 21.07 -15.17 4.31
N ALA A 75 20.01 -14.46 4.72
CA ALA A 75 19.08 -13.85 3.77
C ALA A 75 19.78 -12.83 2.85
N ARG A 76 20.66 -11.98 3.41
CA ARG A 76 21.48 -11.01 2.65
C ARG A 76 22.44 -11.70 1.68
N ALA A 77 23.04 -12.83 2.09
CA ALA A 77 23.90 -13.61 1.21
C ALA A 77 23.14 -14.23 0.00
N ASN A 78 21.84 -14.45 0.14
CA ASN A 78 20.93 -14.92 -0.91
C ASN A 78 20.09 -13.79 -1.53
N ALA A 79 20.61 -12.56 -1.56
CA ALA A 79 19.97 -11.41 -2.21
C ALA A 79 19.77 -11.63 -3.72
N TYR A 80 18.82 -10.88 -4.31
CA TYR A 80 18.62 -10.93 -5.77
C TYR A 80 19.84 -10.33 -6.47
N LYS A 81 20.40 -11.07 -7.45
CA LYS A 81 21.62 -10.67 -8.15
C LYS A 81 21.27 -10.18 -9.55
N ILE A 82 21.53 -8.90 -9.79
CA ILE A 82 21.49 -8.28 -11.11
C ILE A 82 22.92 -8.18 -11.63
N ASP A 83 23.11 -8.48 -12.92
CA ASP A 83 24.36 -8.19 -13.60
C ASP A 83 24.47 -6.69 -13.92
N TRP A 84 24.95 -5.93 -12.94
CA TRP A 84 25.18 -4.49 -13.05
C TRP A 84 26.29 -4.13 -14.05
N ALA A 85 27.10 -5.09 -14.52
CA ALA A 85 28.06 -4.82 -15.59
C ALA A 85 27.34 -4.72 -16.95
N ALA A 86 26.30 -5.52 -17.15
CA ALA A 86 25.48 -5.55 -18.37
C ALA A 86 24.27 -4.60 -18.36
N TYR A 87 24.06 -3.85 -17.28
CA TYR A 87 22.93 -2.92 -17.15
C TYR A 87 23.40 -1.49 -16.86
N GLU A 88 22.88 -0.54 -17.63
CA GLU A 88 23.03 0.89 -17.39
C GLU A 88 21.69 1.46 -16.89
N PRO A 89 21.59 1.86 -15.61
CA PRO A 89 20.34 2.41 -15.10
C PRO A 89 19.95 3.71 -15.83
N PRO A 90 18.67 3.85 -16.23
CA PRO A 90 18.23 5.03 -16.97
C PRO A 90 18.27 6.27 -16.09
N LYS A 91 18.83 7.36 -16.61
CA LYS A 91 18.83 8.65 -15.93
C LYS A 91 17.50 9.40 -16.16
N PRO A 92 16.83 9.89 -15.10
CA PRO A 92 15.63 10.70 -15.24
C PRO A 92 15.93 12.09 -15.82
N SER A 93 14.91 12.73 -16.39
CA SER A 93 15.04 14.04 -17.06
C SER A 93 15.31 15.22 -16.11
N PHE A 94 15.08 15.05 -14.81
CA PHE A 94 15.39 16.05 -13.78
C PHE A 94 15.68 15.39 -12.44
N SER A 95 16.24 16.16 -11.49
CA SER A 95 16.37 15.77 -10.09
C SER A 95 15.65 16.76 -9.18
N GLY A 96 15.18 16.28 -8.02
CA GLY A 96 14.33 17.03 -7.10
C GLY A 96 12.84 16.85 -7.40
N ALA A 97 12.00 17.64 -6.72
CA ALA A 97 10.55 17.51 -6.77
C ALA A 97 9.89 18.47 -7.78
N ARG A 98 8.89 17.98 -8.50
CA ARG A 98 8.03 18.73 -9.42
C ARG A 98 6.56 18.53 -9.02
N ALA A 99 5.85 19.63 -8.80
CA ALA A 99 4.44 19.63 -8.41
C ALA A 99 3.52 19.90 -9.61
N PHE A 100 2.34 19.29 -9.55
CA PHE A 100 1.20 19.55 -10.41
C PHE A 100 0.08 20.07 -9.50
N ALA A 101 -0.11 21.39 -9.51
CA ALA A 101 -1.06 22.07 -8.62
C ALA A 101 -2.53 21.78 -8.97
N SER A 102 -2.79 21.27 -10.17
CA SER A 102 -4.07 20.77 -10.64
C SER A 102 -3.85 19.74 -11.75
N TYR A 103 -4.78 18.81 -11.93
CA TYR A 103 -4.84 17.88 -13.06
C TYR A 103 -6.27 17.78 -13.57
N ASP A 104 -6.46 17.58 -14.87
CA ASP A 104 -7.80 17.39 -15.42
C ASP A 104 -8.34 16.01 -15.04
N VAL A 105 -9.48 15.98 -14.34
CA VAL A 105 -10.15 14.72 -13.98
C VAL A 105 -10.55 13.95 -15.23
N GLY A 106 -10.91 14.63 -16.33
CA GLY A 106 -11.28 14.00 -17.59
C GLY A 106 -10.17 13.10 -18.16
N GLU A 107 -8.90 13.47 -17.99
CA GLU A 107 -7.75 12.65 -18.37
C GLU A 107 -7.55 11.40 -17.49
N LEU A 108 -8.11 11.39 -16.28
CA LEU A 108 -7.98 10.29 -15.33
C LEU A 108 -9.07 9.24 -15.49
N VAL A 109 -10.24 9.62 -16.02
CA VAL A 109 -11.39 8.72 -16.20
C VAL A 109 -11.04 7.44 -16.96
N PRO A 110 -10.26 7.47 -18.06
CA PRO A 110 -9.88 6.25 -18.78
C PRO A 110 -9.03 5.26 -17.97
N TYR A 111 -8.36 5.73 -16.91
CA TYR A 111 -7.45 4.93 -16.07
C TYR A 111 -8.15 4.32 -14.85
N ILE A 112 -9.47 4.51 -14.70
CA ILE A 112 -10.21 3.94 -13.57
C ILE A 112 -10.33 2.43 -13.74
N ASP A 113 -9.74 1.68 -12.79
CA ASP A 113 -10.15 0.29 -12.54
C ASP A 113 -11.46 0.28 -11.74
N TRP A 114 -12.54 -0.12 -12.41
CA TRP A 114 -13.87 -0.23 -11.84
C TRP A 114 -14.05 -1.47 -10.95
N THR A 115 -13.15 -2.45 -10.99
CA THR A 115 -13.29 -3.66 -10.19
C THR A 115 -13.36 -3.35 -8.69
N PRO A 116 -12.45 -2.55 -8.10
CA PRO A 116 -12.54 -2.22 -6.68
C PRO A 116 -13.65 -1.20 -6.36
N PHE A 117 -14.15 -0.45 -7.36
CA PHE A 117 -15.38 0.34 -7.18
C PHE A 117 -16.55 -0.58 -6.85
N PHE A 118 -16.79 -1.61 -7.65
CA PHE A 118 -17.86 -2.58 -7.38
C PHE A 118 -17.66 -3.34 -6.07
N GLN A 119 -16.41 -3.68 -5.72
CA GLN A 119 -16.10 -4.31 -4.43
C GLN A 119 -16.45 -3.41 -3.24
N THR A 120 -16.26 -2.09 -3.36
CA THR A 120 -16.69 -1.11 -2.34
C THR A 120 -18.20 -1.17 -2.09
N TRP A 121 -18.97 -1.55 -3.11
CA TRP A 121 -20.41 -1.76 -3.05
C TRP A 121 -20.79 -3.24 -2.87
N GLU A 122 -19.88 -4.08 -2.37
CA GLU A 122 -20.09 -5.50 -2.06
C GLU A 122 -20.45 -6.39 -3.27
N PHE A 123 -20.22 -5.92 -4.50
CA PHE A 123 -20.35 -6.74 -5.70
C PHE A 123 -19.09 -7.59 -5.90
N LYS A 124 -19.25 -8.92 -5.82
CA LYS A 124 -18.18 -9.88 -6.14
C LYS A 124 -18.09 -10.10 -7.65
N GLY A 125 -16.90 -9.94 -8.22
CA GLY A 125 -16.64 -10.17 -9.63
C GLY A 125 -15.60 -9.20 -10.15
N ARG A 126 -15.28 -9.30 -11.44
CA ARG A 126 -14.37 -8.38 -12.12
C ARG A 126 -15.15 -7.58 -13.15
N TYR A 127 -14.85 -6.30 -13.29
CA TYR A 127 -15.35 -5.51 -14.42
C TYR A 127 -14.56 -5.85 -15.70
N PRO A 128 -15.18 -5.93 -16.89
CA PRO A 128 -16.59 -5.68 -17.18
C PRO A 128 -17.52 -6.90 -17.03
N SER A 129 -17.00 -8.12 -16.87
CA SER A 129 -17.82 -9.35 -16.88
C SER A 129 -18.89 -9.40 -15.79
N LEU A 130 -18.69 -8.70 -14.67
CA LEU A 130 -19.71 -8.50 -13.63
C LEU A 130 -21.01 -7.90 -14.18
N LEU A 131 -20.93 -7.04 -15.20
CA LEU A 131 -22.12 -6.41 -15.78
C LEU A 131 -23.01 -7.40 -16.50
N ASP A 132 -22.49 -8.54 -16.94
CA ASP A 132 -23.23 -9.61 -17.62
C ASP A 132 -23.65 -10.74 -16.68
N ASP A 133 -23.40 -10.59 -15.37
CA ASP A 133 -23.80 -11.58 -14.36
C ASP A 133 -25.33 -11.75 -14.35
N PRO A 134 -25.86 -12.99 -14.44
CA PRO A 134 -27.29 -13.23 -14.60
C PRO A 134 -28.12 -12.82 -13.38
N GLU A 135 -27.52 -12.82 -12.17
CA GLU A 135 -28.24 -12.50 -10.93
C GLU A 135 -28.03 -11.04 -10.52
N ARG A 136 -26.83 -10.50 -10.76
CA ARG A 136 -26.38 -9.22 -10.19
C ARG A 136 -26.08 -8.15 -11.24
N GLY A 137 -26.04 -8.52 -12.52
CA GLY A 137 -25.67 -7.62 -13.60
C GLY A 137 -26.61 -6.42 -13.74
N GLU A 138 -27.91 -6.59 -13.49
CA GLU A 138 -28.86 -5.47 -13.53
C GLU A 138 -28.54 -4.41 -12.47
N ALA A 139 -28.40 -4.81 -11.21
CA ALA A 139 -28.05 -3.89 -10.12
C ALA A 139 -26.65 -3.29 -10.32
N ALA A 140 -25.69 -4.07 -10.82
CA ALA A 140 -24.35 -3.57 -11.13
C ALA A 140 -24.37 -2.52 -12.25
N ARG A 141 -25.19 -2.71 -13.31
CA ARG A 141 -25.37 -1.71 -14.38
C ARG A 141 -26.02 -0.43 -13.85
N THR A 142 -27.04 -0.52 -13.02
CA THR A 142 -27.66 0.66 -12.39
C THR A 142 -26.64 1.46 -11.55
N LEU A 143 -25.88 0.77 -10.70
CA LEU A 143 -24.83 1.40 -9.90
C LEU A 143 -23.75 2.06 -10.80
N TYR A 144 -23.36 1.37 -11.88
CA TYR A 144 -22.41 1.89 -12.84
C TYR A 144 -22.91 3.14 -13.55
N ASP A 145 -24.19 3.15 -13.96
CA ASP A 145 -24.82 4.28 -14.63
C ASP A 145 -24.90 5.49 -13.71
N ASP A 146 -25.25 5.30 -12.43
CA ASP A 146 -25.23 6.35 -11.42
C ASP A 146 -23.82 6.89 -11.20
N ALA A 147 -22.83 6.00 -11.12
CA ALA A 147 -21.42 6.38 -10.96
C ALA A 147 -20.93 7.20 -12.16
N ARG A 148 -21.26 6.78 -13.39
CA ARG A 148 -20.90 7.51 -14.62
C ARG A 148 -21.62 8.85 -14.71
N ALA A 149 -22.89 8.93 -14.32
CA ALA A 149 -23.63 10.18 -14.28
C ALA A 149 -23.02 11.17 -13.28
N MET A 150 -22.63 10.71 -12.09
CA MET A 150 -21.93 11.55 -11.11
C MET A 150 -20.53 11.93 -11.61
N LEU A 151 -19.79 10.99 -12.21
CA LEU A 151 -18.45 11.23 -12.76
C LEU A 151 -18.47 12.28 -13.86
N LYS A 152 -19.49 12.25 -14.73
CA LYS A 152 -19.72 13.30 -15.73
C LYS A 152 -19.84 14.68 -15.08
N ARG A 153 -20.64 14.80 -14.01
CA ARG A 153 -20.77 16.06 -13.25
C ARG A 153 -19.48 16.46 -12.56
N ILE A 154 -18.74 15.51 -11.97
CA ILE A 154 -17.42 15.77 -11.36
C ILE A 154 -16.49 16.45 -12.37
N VAL A 155 -16.47 15.98 -13.62
CA VAL A 155 -15.64 16.53 -14.69
C VAL A 155 -16.17 17.88 -15.18
N GLU A 156 -17.45 17.95 -15.56
CA GLU A 156 -18.07 19.15 -16.15
C GLU A 156 -18.11 20.34 -15.18
N GLU A 157 -18.46 20.07 -13.92
CA GLU A 157 -18.61 21.07 -12.87
C GLU A 157 -17.31 21.23 -12.04
N ARG A 158 -16.24 20.51 -12.38
CA ARG A 158 -14.91 20.57 -11.71
C ARG A 158 -14.99 20.43 -10.19
N TRP A 159 -15.72 19.43 -9.70
CA TRP A 159 -15.91 19.22 -8.25
C TRP A 159 -14.62 18.93 -7.49
N PHE A 160 -13.63 18.33 -8.15
CA PHE A 160 -12.38 17.94 -7.53
C PHE A 160 -11.20 18.73 -8.04
N THR A 161 -10.21 18.90 -7.17
CA THR A 161 -8.88 19.42 -7.55
C THR A 161 -7.84 18.33 -7.32
N PRO A 162 -7.54 17.49 -8.32
CA PRO A 162 -6.46 16.52 -8.23
C PRO A 162 -5.11 17.25 -8.16
N LYS A 163 -4.23 16.83 -7.25
CA LYS A 163 -2.87 17.36 -7.12
C LYS A 163 -1.85 16.24 -7.07
N ALA A 164 -0.67 16.50 -7.61
CA ALA A 164 0.43 15.55 -7.56
C ALA A 164 1.76 16.23 -7.27
N VAL A 165 2.68 15.45 -6.74
CA VAL A 165 4.10 15.75 -6.74
C VAL A 165 4.85 14.47 -7.06
N ILE A 166 5.81 14.57 -7.97
CA ILE A 166 6.79 13.51 -8.26
C ILE A 166 8.19 14.06 -8.03
N GLY A 167 9.18 13.19 -7.85
CA GLY A 167 10.57 13.60 -7.78
C GLY A 167 11.52 12.45 -8.03
N PHE A 168 12.76 12.80 -8.37
CA PHE A 168 13.82 11.83 -8.62
C PHE A 168 15.14 12.26 -7.99
N TRP A 169 15.91 11.27 -7.52
CA TRP A 169 17.20 11.50 -6.91
C TRP A 169 18.22 10.46 -7.36
N PRO A 170 19.49 10.87 -7.56
CA PRO A 170 20.61 9.96 -7.58
C PRO A 170 20.56 9.07 -6.34
N ALA A 171 20.55 7.75 -6.54
CA ALA A 171 20.44 6.78 -5.47
C ALA A 171 21.34 5.56 -5.71
N ASN A 172 21.78 4.93 -4.62
CA ASN A 172 22.47 3.65 -4.66
C ASN A 172 22.06 2.81 -3.46
N SER A 173 22.02 1.49 -3.62
CA SER A 173 21.82 0.61 -2.48
C SER A 173 23.09 0.49 -1.62
N ILE A 174 22.88 0.43 -0.30
CA ILE A 174 23.91 0.16 0.71
C ILE A 174 23.31 -0.87 1.68
N GLY A 175 23.69 -2.14 1.50
CA GLY A 175 23.04 -3.24 2.20
C GLY A 175 21.58 -3.37 1.76
N ASP A 176 20.65 -3.32 2.70
CA ASP A 176 19.20 -3.40 2.44
C ASP A 176 18.54 -2.02 2.26
N ASP A 177 19.30 -0.93 2.30
CA ASP A 177 18.76 0.43 2.22
C ASP A 177 19.13 1.10 0.90
N ILE A 178 18.39 2.16 0.58
CA ILE A 178 18.64 2.99 -0.60
C ILE A 178 19.07 4.37 -0.10
N ALA A 179 20.32 4.74 -0.36
CA ALA A 179 20.85 6.06 -0.03
C ALA A 179 20.57 7.02 -1.19
N LEU A 180 20.00 8.19 -0.89
CA LEU A 180 19.69 9.25 -1.86
C LEU A 180 20.65 10.42 -1.67
N TYR A 181 21.04 11.05 -2.78
CA TYR A 181 22.06 12.09 -2.78
C TYR A 181 21.61 13.41 -3.39
N ASN A 182 22.25 14.50 -2.96
CA ASN A 182 22.12 15.81 -3.58
C ASN A 182 22.97 15.87 -4.86
N GLY A 183 22.31 15.82 -6.01
CA GLY A 183 22.96 15.94 -7.31
C GLY A 183 23.87 14.77 -7.71
N GLU A 184 24.40 14.85 -8.93
CA GLU A 184 25.10 13.74 -9.61
C GLU A 184 26.48 13.40 -9.02
N SER A 185 27.06 14.30 -8.22
CA SER A 185 28.35 14.06 -7.56
C SER A 185 28.25 12.97 -6.49
N ARG A 186 27.04 12.77 -5.91
CA ARG A 186 26.76 11.79 -4.86
C ARG A 186 27.64 11.94 -3.60
N ASN A 187 28.12 13.17 -3.37
CA ASN A 187 28.98 13.50 -2.22
C ASN A 187 28.19 13.73 -0.93
N GLU A 188 26.99 14.29 -1.05
CA GLU A 188 26.12 14.61 0.08
C GLU A 188 24.90 13.69 0.06
N ARG A 189 24.76 12.85 1.09
CA ARG A 189 23.56 12.03 1.29
C ARG A 189 22.47 12.87 1.96
N ILE A 190 21.29 12.93 1.35
CA ILE A 190 20.17 13.75 1.83
C ILE A 190 19.08 12.93 2.54
N ALA A 191 18.97 11.64 2.23
CA ALA A 191 18.01 10.74 2.85
C ALA A 191 18.45 9.29 2.69
N THR A 192 17.81 8.42 3.47
CA THR A 192 17.87 6.97 3.32
C THR A 192 16.44 6.45 3.29
N LEU A 193 16.11 5.63 2.31
CA LEU A 193 14.88 4.83 2.32
C LEU A 193 15.25 3.45 2.83
N HIS A 194 14.59 3.02 3.89
CA HIS A 194 14.90 1.78 4.57
C HIS A 194 14.01 0.65 4.06
N THR A 195 14.62 -0.44 3.61
CA THR A 195 13.87 -1.61 3.14
C THR A 195 14.03 -2.80 4.09
N LEU A 196 13.15 -3.78 3.91
CA LEU A 196 13.14 -5.04 4.64
C LEU A 196 13.36 -6.18 3.66
N ARG A 197 14.01 -7.24 4.14
CA ARG A 197 14.37 -8.44 3.40
C ARG A 197 13.53 -9.63 3.84
N GLN A 198 13.10 -10.42 2.88
CA GLN A 198 12.45 -11.71 3.15
C GLN A 198 13.39 -12.63 3.96
N GLN A 199 12.91 -13.24 5.05
CA GLN A 199 13.69 -14.21 5.85
C GLN A 199 13.20 -15.65 5.74
N LEU A 200 12.12 -15.93 5.00
CA LEU A 200 11.73 -17.31 4.70
C LEU A 200 12.83 -18.01 3.90
N GLN A 201 13.19 -19.23 4.29
CA GLN A 201 14.13 -20.04 3.53
C GLN A 201 13.59 -20.27 2.11
N LYS A 202 14.38 -19.91 1.12
CA LYS A 202 14.01 -20.08 -0.29
C LYS A 202 14.49 -21.43 -0.82
N ARG A 203 13.76 -21.96 -1.79
CA ARG A 203 14.08 -23.17 -2.54
C ARG A 203 14.31 -22.82 -4.01
N ASP A 204 14.88 -23.76 -4.75
CA ASP A 204 14.99 -23.69 -6.22
C ASP A 204 15.74 -22.45 -6.73
N GLY A 205 16.79 -22.03 -6.00
CA GLY A 205 17.61 -20.88 -6.36
C GLY A 205 16.92 -19.52 -6.25
N LYS A 206 15.70 -19.44 -5.69
CA LYS A 206 15.01 -18.17 -5.50
C LYS A 206 15.73 -17.30 -4.46
N ALA A 207 15.78 -16.00 -4.74
CA ALA A 207 16.40 -15.02 -3.84
C ALA A 207 15.50 -14.64 -2.66
N ASN A 208 16.13 -14.20 -1.58
CA ASN A 208 15.51 -13.51 -0.45
C ASN A 208 15.44 -12.01 -0.80
N LEU A 209 14.31 -11.56 -1.32
CA LEU A 209 14.16 -10.23 -1.91
C LEU A 209 14.14 -9.11 -0.86
N ALA A 210 14.76 -7.99 -1.20
CA ALA A 210 14.55 -6.66 -0.62
C ALA A 210 14.38 -5.64 -1.75
N LEU A 211 13.63 -4.54 -1.54
CA LEU A 211 13.42 -3.54 -2.60
C LEU A 211 14.74 -2.88 -3.03
N ALA A 212 15.70 -2.75 -2.12
CA ALA A 212 17.02 -2.22 -2.41
C ALA A 212 17.83 -3.06 -3.42
N ASP A 213 17.49 -4.33 -3.62
CA ASP A 213 18.17 -5.21 -4.58
C ASP A 213 18.01 -4.71 -6.02
N PHE A 214 16.95 -3.95 -6.32
CA PHE A 214 16.65 -3.42 -7.65
C PHE A 214 17.29 -2.05 -7.92
N ILE A 215 18.15 -1.57 -7.03
CA ILE A 215 18.92 -0.33 -7.18
C ILE A 215 20.41 -0.66 -7.14
N ALA A 216 21.20 -0.09 -8.06
CA ALA A 216 22.60 -0.42 -8.21
C ALA A 216 23.39 -0.20 -6.89
N PRO A 217 24.10 -1.22 -6.39
CA PRO A 217 24.91 -1.08 -5.19
C PRO A 217 26.01 -0.05 -5.37
N LYS A 218 26.25 0.75 -4.32
CA LYS A 218 27.26 1.82 -4.35
C LYS A 218 28.64 1.33 -4.81
N GLN A 219 29.01 0.10 -4.46
CA GLN A 219 30.30 -0.52 -4.77
C GLN A 219 30.48 -0.83 -6.26
N THR A 220 29.39 -0.92 -7.03
CA THR A 220 29.45 -1.14 -8.49
C THR A 220 29.91 0.10 -9.25
N GLY A 221 29.84 1.29 -8.63
CA GLY A 221 30.12 2.56 -9.30
C GLY A 221 29.05 2.98 -10.33
N ARG A 222 27.97 2.20 -10.52
CA ARG A 222 26.88 2.54 -11.43
C ARG A 222 26.02 3.67 -10.84
N LYS A 223 25.64 4.62 -11.71
CA LYS A 223 24.77 5.74 -11.36
C LYS A 223 23.32 5.32 -11.52
N ASP A 224 22.66 5.02 -10.41
CA ASP A 224 21.24 4.67 -10.39
C ASP A 224 20.39 5.76 -9.72
N TYR A 225 19.07 5.64 -9.80
CA TYR A 225 18.11 6.64 -9.38
C TYR A 225 16.90 5.98 -8.74
N ILE A 226 16.24 6.74 -7.88
CA ILE A 226 14.93 6.35 -7.35
C ILE A 226 13.98 7.53 -7.50
N GLY A 227 12.70 7.23 -7.74
CA GLY A 227 11.64 8.23 -7.72
C GLY A 227 10.73 8.10 -6.50
N GLY A 228 9.97 9.15 -6.24
CA GLY A 228 8.90 9.17 -5.27
C GLY A 228 7.72 9.97 -5.79
N PHE A 229 6.51 9.68 -5.28
CA PHE A 229 5.31 10.43 -5.61
C PHE A 229 4.32 10.54 -4.46
N ALA A 230 3.46 11.55 -4.56
CA ALA A 230 2.18 11.61 -3.87
C ALA A 230 1.14 12.23 -4.81
N VAL A 231 -0.05 11.61 -4.89
CA VAL A 231 -1.22 12.11 -5.61
C VAL A 231 -2.40 12.19 -4.66
N SER A 232 -3.32 13.14 -4.88
CA SER A 232 -4.49 13.31 -4.02
C SER A 232 -5.64 13.99 -4.72
N ILE A 233 -6.86 13.62 -4.32
CA ILE A 233 -8.11 14.23 -4.79
C ILE A 233 -8.68 15.10 -3.66
N HIS A 234 -8.75 16.41 -3.89
CA HIS A 234 -9.35 17.36 -2.93
C HIS A 234 -10.79 17.70 -3.32
N GLY A 235 -11.65 17.96 -2.31
CA GLY A 235 -13.06 18.37 -2.47
C GLY A 235 -14.09 17.27 -2.17
N ALA A 236 -13.66 16.00 -2.15
CA ALA A 236 -14.57 14.87 -1.96
C ALA A 236 -15.18 14.82 -0.54
N ASP A 237 -14.39 15.09 0.50
CA ASP A 237 -14.85 15.06 1.89
C ASP A 237 -15.87 16.16 2.17
N GLU A 238 -15.66 17.37 1.64
CA GLU A 238 -16.59 18.48 1.75
C GLU A 238 -17.92 18.17 1.05
N LEU A 239 -17.86 17.59 -0.16
CA LEU A 239 -19.04 17.26 -0.94
C LEU A 239 -19.82 16.09 -0.31
N ALA A 240 -19.14 15.08 0.20
CA ALA A 240 -19.78 13.98 0.93
C ALA A 240 -20.53 14.48 2.17
N LYS A 241 -19.92 15.39 2.96
CA LYS A 241 -20.58 16.02 4.11
C LYS A 241 -21.83 16.80 3.72
N GLN A 242 -21.87 17.39 2.52
CA GLN A 242 -23.08 18.07 2.03
C GLN A 242 -24.22 17.09 1.72
N TYR A 243 -23.92 15.91 1.18
CA TYR A 243 -24.90 14.85 0.96
C TYR A 243 -25.37 14.22 2.29
N GLU A 244 -24.45 13.96 3.23
CA GLU A 244 -24.76 13.45 4.57
C GLU A 244 -25.72 14.39 5.32
N ARG A 245 -25.51 15.71 5.25
CA ARG A 245 -26.42 16.72 5.84
C ARG A 245 -27.82 16.72 5.23
N LYS A 246 -27.97 16.19 4.02
CA LYS A 246 -29.26 16.01 3.33
C LYS A 246 -29.82 14.60 3.49
N HIS A 247 -29.21 13.77 4.33
CA HIS A 247 -29.55 12.35 4.52
C HIS A 247 -29.46 11.53 3.23
N ASP A 248 -28.53 11.88 2.34
CA ASP A 248 -28.24 11.16 1.08
C ASP A 248 -26.94 10.36 1.22
N ASP A 249 -27.00 9.30 2.03
CA ASP A 249 -25.84 8.44 2.31
C ASP A 249 -25.32 7.75 1.04
N TYR A 250 -26.23 7.44 0.09
CA TYR A 250 -25.87 6.84 -1.19
C TYR A 250 -24.92 7.74 -1.98
N ARG A 251 -25.28 9.03 -2.18
CA ARG A 251 -24.40 9.96 -2.90
C ARG A 251 -23.15 10.31 -2.11
N ALA A 252 -23.21 10.33 -0.77
CA ALA A 252 -22.04 10.54 0.07
C ALA A 252 -21.01 9.41 -0.07
N ILE A 253 -21.46 8.15 -0.13
CA ILE A 253 -20.59 6.99 -0.37
C ILE A 253 -20.10 7.01 -1.82
N MET A 254 -20.98 7.28 -2.79
CA MET A 254 -20.64 7.33 -4.22
C MET A 254 -19.51 8.33 -4.51
N VAL A 255 -19.61 9.56 -3.98
CA VAL A 255 -18.60 10.59 -4.24
C VAL A 255 -17.24 10.24 -3.62
N LYS A 256 -17.23 9.63 -2.42
CA LYS A 256 -16.00 9.14 -1.77
C LYS A 256 -15.39 7.98 -2.55
N ALA A 257 -16.20 7.02 -2.99
CA ALA A 257 -15.75 5.89 -3.80
C ALA A 257 -15.18 6.34 -5.15
N LEU A 258 -15.82 7.29 -5.84
CA LEU A 258 -15.30 7.87 -7.08
C LEU A 258 -14.00 8.64 -6.85
N ALA A 259 -13.88 9.41 -5.78
CA ALA A 259 -12.63 10.12 -5.46
C ALA A 259 -11.47 9.14 -5.22
N ASP A 260 -11.71 8.03 -4.53
CA ASP A 260 -10.71 6.97 -4.32
C ASP A 260 -10.29 6.31 -5.65
N ARG A 261 -11.25 6.00 -6.53
CA ARG A 261 -10.96 5.49 -7.87
C ARG A 261 -10.14 6.47 -8.71
N ILE A 262 -10.45 7.76 -8.64
CA ILE A 262 -9.71 8.80 -9.35
C ILE A 262 -8.30 8.95 -8.76
N ALA A 263 -8.09 8.78 -7.46
CA ALA A 263 -6.77 8.81 -6.84
C ALA A 263 -5.86 7.68 -7.35
N GLU A 264 -6.40 6.46 -7.45
CA GLU A 264 -5.67 5.31 -8.01
C GLU A 264 -5.40 5.47 -9.51
N ALA A 265 -6.40 5.93 -10.28
CA ALA A 265 -6.24 6.28 -11.68
C ALA A 265 -5.16 7.35 -11.89
N PHE A 266 -5.07 8.32 -10.97
CA PHE A 266 -4.03 9.34 -11.01
C PHE A 266 -2.64 8.79 -10.70
N ALA A 267 -2.53 7.84 -9.76
CA ALA A 267 -1.28 7.15 -9.50
C ALA A 267 -0.81 6.37 -10.73
N GLU A 268 -1.71 5.66 -11.42
CA GLU A 268 -1.40 4.94 -12.66
C GLU A 268 -0.98 5.90 -13.79
N ARG A 269 -1.77 6.97 -14.03
CA ARG A 269 -1.46 7.98 -15.05
C ARG A 269 -0.13 8.68 -14.77
N MET A 270 0.15 9.06 -13.53
CA MET A 270 1.45 9.66 -13.17
C MET A 270 2.58 8.66 -13.36
N HIS A 271 2.39 7.39 -13.00
CA HIS A 271 3.40 6.37 -13.23
C HIS A 271 3.69 6.19 -14.73
N GLU A 272 2.66 6.10 -15.58
CA GLU A 272 2.82 6.04 -17.04
C GLU A 272 3.64 7.24 -17.56
N ARG A 273 3.28 8.47 -17.16
CA ARG A 273 4.05 9.67 -17.55
C ARG A 273 5.47 9.67 -16.99
N VAL A 274 5.70 9.07 -15.83
CA VAL A 274 7.06 8.87 -15.31
C VAL A 274 7.85 7.93 -16.21
N ARG A 275 7.28 6.81 -16.63
CA ARG A 275 7.96 5.86 -17.53
C ARG A 275 8.25 6.48 -18.90
N LYS A 276 7.28 7.20 -19.47
CA LYS A 276 7.34 7.76 -20.84
C LYS A 276 8.04 9.11 -20.94
N GLU A 277 7.75 10.03 -20.04
CA GLU A 277 8.13 11.45 -20.15
C GLU A 277 9.22 11.86 -19.14
N PHE A 278 9.00 11.58 -17.84
CA PHE A 278 9.81 12.21 -16.79
C PHE A 278 11.07 11.43 -16.40
N TRP A 279 10.95 10.12 -16.22
CA TRP A 279 12.11 9.23 -16.15
C TRP A 279 12.52 8.84 -17.57
N GLY A 280 11.53 8.51 -18.41
CA GLY A 280 11.72 8.39 -19.86
C GLY A 280 12.48 7.15 -20.30
N TYR A 281 12.38 6.06 -19.54
CA TYR A 281 12.99 4.76 -19.88
C TYR A 281 12.11 3.89 -20.79
N ALA A 282 10.84 4.27 -21.00
CA ALA A 282 9.90 3.56 -21.86
C ALA A 282 9.12 4.54 -22.76
N ARG A 283 9.82 5.37 -23.53
CA ARG A 283 9.21 6.45 -24.34
C ARG A 283 8.21 5.95 -25.38
N GLU A 284 8.49 4.78 -25.95
CA GLU A 284 7.68 4.14 -26.99
C GLU A 284 6.57 3.22 -26.43
N GLU A 285 6.33 3.24 -25.12
CA GLU A 285 5.24 2.48 -24.49
C GLU A 285 3.87 2.96 -25.01
N ASP A 286 3.03 2.04 -25.47
CA ASP A 286 1.72 2.34 -26.08
C ASP A 286 0.61 1.41 -25.55
N PHE A 287 0.62 1.11 -24.26
CA PHE A 287 -0.43 0.30 -23.63
C PHE A 287 -1.73 1.11 -23.52
N ALA A 288 -2.85 0.47 -23.83
CA ALA A 288 -4.16 1.03 -23.53
C ALA A 288 -4.37 1.14 -22.00
N PRO A 289 -5.10 2.16 -21.51
CA PRO A 289 -5.30 2.37 -20.07
C PRO A 289 -5.84 1.16 -19.30
N ASP A 290 -6.74 0.38 -19.90
CA ASP A 290 -7.32 -0.83 -19.32
C ASP A 290 -6.33 -1.99 -19.21
N ALA A 291 -5.32 -2.04 -20.10
CA ALA A 291 -4.24 -3.01 -20.05
C ALA A 291 -3.27 -2.75 -18.89
N LEU A 292 -3.16 -1.50 -18.41
CA LEU A 292 -2.21 -1.11 -17.36
C LEU A 292 -2.48 -1.79 -16.00
N ALA A 293 -3.72 -2.20 -15.74
CA ALA A 293 -4.07 -2.96 -14.54
C ALA A 293 -3.38 -4.35 -14.48
N GLY A 294 -2.95 -4.88 -15.63
CA GLY A 294 -2.13 -6.08 -15.70
C GLY A 294 -0.64 -5.85 -15.48
N GLU A 295 -0.24 -4.59 -15.22
CA GLU A 295 1.15 -4.16 -15.03
C GLU A 295 2.11 -4.63 -16.15
N PRO A 296 1.77 -4.46 -17.46
CA PRO A 296 2.56 -4.99 -18.58
C PRO A 296 3.87 -4.23 -18.84
N TYR A 297 4.17 -3.22 -18.03
CA TYR A 297 5.30 -2.30 -18.18
C TYR A 297 6.49 -2.68 -17.28
N ALA A 298 7.67 -2.17 -17.62
CA ALA A 298 8.85 -2.30 -16.80
C ALA A 298 8.83 -1.33 -15.60
N GLY A 299 9.38 -1.78 -14.46
CA GLY A 299 9.44 -1.01 -13.23
C GLY A 299 8.17 -1.11 -12.37
N ILE A 300 8.28 -0.65 -11.13
CA ILE A 300 7.21 -0.75 -10.12
C ILE A 300 7.09 0.54 -9.31
N ARG A 301 5.94 0.69 -8.63
CA ARG A 301 5.63 1.86 -7.79
C ARG A 301 5.26 1.50 -6.34
N PRO A 302 6.13 0.82 -5.57
CA PRO A 302 5.78 0.32 -4.25
C PRO A 302 5.43 1.43 -3.27
N ALA A 303 4.41 1.19 -2.47
CA ALA A 303 3.88 2.14 -1.50
C ALA A 303 4.09 1.63 -0.06
N PRO A 304 4.57 2.47 0.87
CA PRO A 304 4.65 2.10 2.28
C PRO A 304 3.29 1.67 2.85
N GLY A 305 3.26 0.53 3.53
CA GLY A 305 2.08 -0.16 4.04
C GLY A 305 1.66 -1.37 3.20
N TYR A 306 2.13 -1.49 1.96
CA TYR A 306 1.92 -2.70 1.15
C TYR A 306 2.89 -3.81 1.56
N PRO A 307 2.60 -5.08 1.20
CA PRO A 307 3.43 -6.22 1.60
C PRO A 307 4.92 -6.12 1.21
N ALA A 308 5.27 -5.39 0.15
CA ALA A 308 6.65 -5.17 -0.28
C ALA A 308 7.40 -4.14 0.58
N GLN A 309 6.67 -3.24 1.23
CA GLN A 309 7.21 -2.18 2.08
C GLN A 309 6.27 -1.95 3.28
N PRO A 310 6.18 -2.88 4.24
CA PRO A 310 5.14 -2.88 5.26
C PRO A 310 5.30 -1.80 6.33
N ASP A 311 6.48 -1.18 6.45
CA ASP A 311 6.68 -0.06 7.39
C ASP A 311 5.96 1.20 6.88
N HIS A 312 4.91 1.61 7.58
CA HIS A 312 4.17 2.83 7.24
C HIS A 312 4.98 4.12 7.48
N THR A 313 5.97 4.09 8.37
CA THR A 313 6.74 5.29 8.77
C THR A 313 7.64 5.81 7.66
N GLU A 314 7.97 4.98 6.66
CA GLU A 314 8.73 5.41 5.46
C GLU A 314 8.00 6.50 4.65
N LYS A 315 6.70 6.72 4.88
CA LYS A 315 6.01 7.88 4.29
C LYS A 315 6.59 9.20 4.77
N ALA A 316 7.12 9.32 6.00
CA ALA A 316 7.76 10.57 6.44
C ALA A 316 8.90 10.96 5.49
N THR A 317 9.81 10.04 5.21
CA THR A 317 10.94 10.30 4.31
C THR A 317 10.47 10.72 2.91
N ILE A 318 9.44 10.05 2.36
CA ILE A 318 8.86 10.41 1.07
C ILE A 318 8.23 11.81 1.12
N PHE A 319 7.52 12.12 2.20
CA PHE A 319 6.84 13.40 2.41
C PHE A 319 7.84 14.56 2.51
N ASP A 320 8.94 14.36 3.23
CA ASP A 320 10.00 15.36 3.39
C ASP A 320 10.75 15.60 2.07
N LEU A 321 11.16 14.53 1.38
CA LEU A 321 11.86 14.60 0.10
C LEU A 321 11.06 15.36 -0.96
N LEU A 322 9.76 15.07 -1.05
CA LEU A 322 8.88 15.71 -2.03
C LEU A 322 8.34 17.05 -1.55
N ASN A 323 8.40 17.35 -0.25
CA ASN A 323 7.68 18.45 0.40
C ASN A 323 6.17 18.38 0.10
N VAL A 324 5.57 17.21 0.40
CA VAL A 324 4.19 16.86 0.01
C VAL A 324 3.18 17.84 0.59
N GLU A 325 3.21 18.08 1.91
CA GLU A 325 2.21 18.94 2.56
C GLU A 325 2.18 20.35 1.94
N LYS A 326 3.35 20.95 1.67
CA LYS A 326 3.40 22.28 1.05
C LYS A 326 2.92 22.29 -0.40
N ARG A 327 3.17 21.23 -1.16
CA ARG A 327 2.91 21.19 -2.61
C ARG A 327 1.50 20.72 -2.96
N THR A 328 0.95 19.78 -2.20
CA THR A 328 -0.36 19.20 -2.46
C THR A 328 -1.37 19.58 -1.37
N GLY A 329 -0.93 19.74 -0.12
CA GLY A 329 -1.80 19.90 1.04
C GLY A 329 -2.17 18.57 1.70
N VAL A 330 -1.61 17.45 1.22
CA VAL A 330 -1.78 16.14 1.87
C VAL A 330 -0.97 16.09 3.15
N LYS A 331 -1.58 15.58 4.22
CA LYS A 331 -0.96 15.45 5.54
C LYS A 331 -0.87 14.00 5.97
N LEU A 332 0.07 13.70 6.86
CA LEU A 332 0.14 12.43 7.57
C LEU A 332 -0.48 12.59 8.96
N THR A 333 -1.31 11.63 9.33
CA THR A 333 -1.77 11.45 10.72
C THR A 333 -0.68 10.78 11.56
N GLU A 334 -0.89 10.68 12.87
CA GLU A 334 0.00 9.98 13.81
C GLU A 334 0.23 8.50 13.45
N SER A 335 -0.71 7.88 12.74
CA SER A 335 -0.61 6.50 12.25
C SER A 335 -0.11 6.40 10.81
N TYR A 336 0.39 7.50 10.24
CA TYR A 336 0.85 7.61 8.85
C TYR A 336 -0.24 7.28 7.80
N ALA A 337 -1.51 7.41 8.16
CA ALA A 337 -2.59 7.53 7.18
C ALA A 337 -2.56 8.93 6.55
N MET A 338 -2.93 9.01 5.27
CA MET A 338 -2.94 10.28 4.52
C MET A 338 -4.30 10.96 4.60
N THR A 339 -4.29 12.29 4.57
CA THR A 339 -5.51 13.12 4.49
C THR A 339 -5.31 14.18 3.41
N PRO A 340 -6.19 14.29 2.39
CA PRO A 340 -7.45 13.55 2.20
C PRO A 340 -7.29 12.04 2.04
N ALA A 341 -8.34 11.26 2.35
CA ALA A 341 -8.28 9.80 2.31
C ALA A 341 -8.01 9.27 0.89
N ALA A 342 -8.57 9.92 -0.13
CA ALA A 342 -8.33 9.65 -1.55
C ALA A 342 -6.93 10.19 -1.97
N SER A 343 -5.88 9.60 -1.41
CA SER A 343 -4.48 9.91 -1.69
C SER A 343 -3.65 8.63 -1.82
N VAL A 344 -2.66 8.66 -2.71
CA VAL A 344 -1.71 7.56 -2.91
C VAL A 344 -0.29 8.12 -2.91
N SER A 345 0.63 7.47 -2.21
CA SER A 345 2.05 7.85 -2.18
C SER A 345 2.94 6.62 -2.22
N GLY A 346 4.08 6.72 -2.89
CA GLY A 346 5.01 5.62 -2.99
C GLY A 346 6.32 6.01 -3.66
N LEU A 347 7.06 4.99 -4.06
CA LEU A 347 8.33 5.10 -4.76
C LEU A 347 8.15 4.78 -6.24
N TYR A 348 9.19 5.02 -7.04
CA TYR A 348 9.33 4.50 -8.40
C TYR A 348 10.69 3.80 -8.51
N LEU A 349 10.68 2.57 -9.03
CA LEU A 349 11.88 1.80 -9.37
C LEU A 349 11.83 1.42 -10.85
N ALA A 350 12.85 1.80 -11.61
CA ALA A 350 12.88 1.63 -13.07
C ALA A 350 13.45 0.29 -13.54
N HIS A 351 14.14 -0.46 -12.68
CA HIS A 351 14.80 -1.69 -13.10
C HIS A 351 13.76 -2.69 -13.66
N PRO A 352 13.97 -3.27 -14.86
CA PRO A 352 12.96 -4.09 -15.53
C PRO A 352 12.63 -5.40 -14.79
N SER A 353 13.56 -5.90 -13.97
CA SER A 353 13.32 -7.06 -13.11
C SER A 353 12.66 -6.73 -11.77
N ALA A 354 12.41 -5.45 -11.46
CA ALA A 354 11.71 -5.07 -10.24
C ALA A 354 10.26 -5.58 -10.30
N HIS A 355 9.82 -6.23 -9.23
CA HIS A 355 8.48 -6.82 -9.13
C HIS A 355 7.99 -6.78 -7.68
N TYR A 356 6.67 -6.79 -7.49
CA TYR A 356 6.09 -6.83 -6.17
C TYR A 356 6.31 -8.20 -5.50
N PHE A 357 6.64 -8.16 -4.21
CA PHE A 357 6.75 -9.33 -3.36
C PHE A 357 6.23 -9.01 -1.96
N GLY A 358 5.88 -10.02 -1.17
CA GLY A 358 5.62 -9.82 0.26
C GLY A 358 6.90 -10.06 1.07
N VAL A 359 7.31 -9.11 1.92
CA VAL A 359 8.39 -9.30 2.90
C VAL A 359 8.08 -10.51 3.81
N ALA A 360 6.79 -10.70 4.11
CA ALA A 360 6.28 -11.75 4.99
C ALA A 360 6.87 -11.65 6.40
N LYS A 361 6.89 -12.75 7.14
CA LYS A 361 7.32 -12.77 8.54
C LYS A 361 8.85 -12.63 8.67
N ILE A 362 9.30 -11.74 9.54
CA ILE A 362 10.72 -11.46 9.84
C ILE A 362 11.08 -11.80 11.29
N GLU A 363 12.36 -12.04 11.53
CA GLU A 363 12.96 -12.44 12.80
C GLU A 363 13.52 -11.25 13.58
N ARG A 364 13.86 -11.50 14.85
CA ARG A 364 14.35 -10.50 15.80
C ARG A 364 15.63 -9.80 15.34
N ASP A 365 16.55 -10.55 14.73
CA ASP A 365 17.81 -10.02 14.23
C ASP A 365 17.63 -8.91 13.18
N GLN A 366 16.62 -9.04 12.31
CA GLN A 366 16.27 -8.01 11.35
C GLN A 366 15.58 -6.81 11.99
N ILE A 367 14.76 -7.02 13.02
CA ILE A 367 14.15 -5.92 13.77
C ILE A 367 15.20 -5.07 14.47
N GLU A 368 16.17 -5.70 15.14
CA GLU A 368 17.26 -5.01 15.83
C GLU A 368 18.18 -4.25 14.86
N ASP A 369 18.47 -4.85 13.70
CA ASP A 369 19.22 -4.20 12.62
C ASP A 369 18.44 -3.02 12.00
N TYR A 370 17.14 -3.19 11.74
CA TYR A 370 16.28 -2.13 11.18
C TYR A 370 16.10 -0.96 12.16
N ALA A 371 15.90 -1.25 13.45
CA ALA A 371 15.82 -0.26 14.51
C ALA A 371 17.08 0.61 14.56
N ARG A 372 18.26 -0.01 14.50
CA ARG A 372 19.54 0.70 14.44
C ARG A 372 19.66 1.58 13.19
N ARG A 373 19.27 1.06 12.01
CA ARG A 373 19.30 1.83 10.75
C ARG A 373 18.38 3.05 10.77
N LYS A 374 17.21 2.91 11.37
CA LYS A 374 16.19 3.96 11.52
C LYS A 374 16.48 4.95 12.65
N GLY A 375 17.41 4.62 13.55
CA GLY A 375 17.62 5.38 14.79
C GLY A 375 16.41 5.32 15.74
N MET A 376 15.67 4.21 15.71
CA MET A 376 14.48 3.98 16.53
C MET A 376 14.77 2.92 17.58
N GLU A 377 14.02 2.96 18.68
CA GLU A 377 14.01 1.88 19.66
C GLU A 377 13.42 0.60 19.04
N ALA A 378 14.00 -0.55 19.33
CA ALA A 378 13.53 -1.83 18.78
C ALA A 378 12.04 -2.08 19.06
N ARG A 379 11.57 -1.69 20.25
CA ARG A 379 10.15 -1.77 20.63
C ARG A 379 9.23 -0.92 19.75
N GLU A 380 9.70 0.26 19.34
CA GLU A 380 8.92 1.11 18.44
C GLU A 380 8.81 0.48 17.05
N VAL A 381 9.90 -0.09 16.54
CA VAL A 381 9.90 -0.85 15.29
C VAL A 381 9.00 -2.08 15.38
N GLU A 382 9.03 -2.82 16.50
CA GLU A 382 8.13 -3.95 16.74
C GLU A 382 6.66 -3.54 16.71
N ARG A 383 6.32 -2.33 17.20
CA ARG A 383 4.95 -1.79 17.12
C ARG A 383 4.54 -1.57 15.68
N TRP A 384 5.37 -0.89 14.89
CA TRP A 384 5.05 -0.57 13.48
C TRP A 384 5.03 -1.82 12.59
N LEU A 385 5.92 -2.78 12.86
CA LEU A 385 6.05 -4.02 12.10
C LEU A 385 5.32 -5.21 12.72
N ALA A 386 4.45 -4.97 13.71
CA ALA A 386 3.68 -6.02 14.40
C ALA A 386 2.98 -7.03 13.46
N PRO A 387 2.41 -6.63 12.30
CA PRO A 387 1.79 -7.57 11.37
C PRO A 387 2.77 -8.59 10.78
N ILE A 388 4.07 -8.28 10.75
CA ILE A 388 5.10 -9.09 10.11
C ILE A 388 6.12 -9.72 11.08
N LEU A 389 5.96 -9.57 12.40
CA LEU A 389 6.82 -10.27 13.35
C LEU A 389 6.56 -11.79 13.35
N ASN A 390 7.63 -12.58 13.38
CA ASN A 390 7.55 -14.03 13.58
C ASN A 390 7.58 -14.46 15.06
N TYR A 391 7.84 -13.54 15.97
CA TYR A 391 7.92 -13.81 17.40
C TYR A 391 6.96 -12.90 18.17
N ALA A 392 6.73 -13.23 19.44
CA ALA A 392 6.02 -12.34 20.36
C ALA A 392 7.03 -11.34 20.95
N PRO A 393 6.84 -10.02 20.79
CA PRO A 393 7.58 -9.02 21.54
C PRO A 393 7.50 -9.31 23.03
N VAL A 394 8.59 -9.08 23.76
CA VAL A 394 8.57 -9.21 25.22
C VAL A 394 7.68 -8.09 25.76
N ALA A 395 6.63 -8.44 26.49
CA ALA A 395 5.81 -7.46 27.16
C ALA A 395 6.68 -6.71 28.17
N ALA A 396 6.58 -5.37 28.19
CA ALA A 396 7.08 -4.63 29.34
C ALA A 396 6.36 -5.18 30.58
N GLU A 397 7.09 -5.51 31.64
CA GLU A 397 6.51 -5.46 32.99
C GLU A 397 5.78 -4.13 33.07
N ALA A 398 4.46 -4.19 33.30
CA ALA A 398 3.68 -2.99 33.48
C ALA A 398 4.37 -2.21 34.61
N ALA A 399 4.90 -1.03 34.28
CA ALA A 399 5.35 -0.11 35.30
C ALA A 399 4.13 0.14 36.22
N GLU A 400 4.26 -0.33 37.45
CA GLU A 400 3.26 -0.30 38.50
C GLU A 400 2.87 1.13 38.87
#